data_AF-A0A821ZZJ1-F1
#
_entry.id   AF-A0A821ZZJ1-F1
#
_cell.length_a   1.000
_cell.length_b   1.000
_cell.length_c   1.000
_cell.angle_alpha   90.00
_cell.angle_beta   90.00
_cell.angle_gamma   90.00
#
_symmetry.space_group_name_H-M   'P 1'
#
loop_
_entity.id
_entity.type
_entity.pdbx_description
1 polymer ?
#
loop_
_entity_poly.entity_id
_entity_poly.type
_entity_poly.pdbx_seq_one_letter_code
_entity_poly.pdbx_strand_id
1 'polypeptide(L)'
;MPRVHGDTFVHMNKIDAYVEYDEPLVELDYSKEITDIERTIGKRVAELIDDRSTIQMGVGPIPDCVLQSLENHKDLSIASEMISDGVMTLMQKGVVTNRYKTFHPGVTTCTFIMGTRKLYDFVNDNSNVRVLDIGITNDPSQIRRNPKMCAINAALEVDLAGQVCAESLGSVHYSGVGGQIDFMRGAALSEKGKAILVLPSQTSNGISRIVSTLKEGAGVTTTRAHVRYVVTEYGVANLFGKNYQQRAKALIDIAHPNHREALERAAHKRFKSLH
;
A
#
# COMPACT_ATOMS: atom_id res chain seq x y z
N MET A 1 12.43 -9.98 21.67
CA MET A 1 12.14 -8.64 21.10
C MET A 1 13.44 -7.99 20.62
N PRO A 2 13.58 -7.57 19.34
CA PRO A 2 14.79 -6.89 18.87
C PRO A 2 14.93 -5.47 19.44
N ARG A 3 16.17 -5.03 19.68
CA ARG A 3 16.49 -3.64 20.04
C ARG A 3 16.55 -2.80 18.77
N VAL A 4 15.44 -2.16 18.38
CA VAL A 4 15.37 -1.35 17.16
C VAL A 4 15.63 0.12 17.47
N HIS A 5 16.35 0.82 16.59
CA HIS A 5 16.66 2.25 16.75
C HIS A 5 15.44 3.15 16.48
N GLY A 6 15.41 4.34 17.09
CA GLY A 6 14.37 5.35 16.89
C GLY A 6 13.62 5.70 18.16
N ASP A 7 12.31 5.95 18.05
CA ASP A 7 11.43 6.37 19.15
C ASP A 7 10.88 5.15 19.94
N THR A 8 11.77 4.19 20.22
CA THR A 8 11.47 2.87 20.77
C THR A 8 12.02 2.66 22.19
N PHE A 9 12.89 3.55 22.65
CA PHE A 9 13.55 3.43 23.95
C PHE A 9 12.68 3.97 25.07
N VAL A 10 12.49 3.15 26.11
CA VAL A 10 11.84 3.56 27.36
C VAL A 10 12.84 3.35 28.49
N HIS A 11 13.05 4.40 29.31
CA HIS A 11 13.90 4.30 30.49
C HIS A 11 13.19 3.50 31.59
N MET A 12 13.89 2.63 32.32
CA MET A 12 13.30 1.75 33.34
C MET A 12 12.50 2.50 34.41
N ASN A 13 12.93 3.70 34.81
CA ASN A 13 12.19 4.55 35.75
C ASN A 13 10.79 4.99 35.27
N LYS A 14 10.43 4.76 34.00
CA LYS A 14 9.09 5.01 33.44
C LYS A 14 8.20 3.77 33.44
N ILE A 15 8.66 2.65 34.01
CA ILE A 15 7.96 1.37 34.04
C ILE A 15 7.54 1.08 35.48
N ASP A 16 6.24 1.06 35.75
CA ASP A 16 5.69 0.80 37.09
C ASP A 16 5.85 -0.68 37.50
N ALA A 17 5.75 -1.61 36.54
CA ALA A 17 5.94 -3.04 36.72
C ALA A 17 6.39 -3.71 35.41
N TYR A 18 7.17 -4.79 35.50
CA TYR A 18 7.57 -5.60 34.35
C TYR A 18 7.57 -7.10 34.69
N VAL A 19 7.38 -7.92 33.66
CA VAL A 19 7.49 -9.38 33.73
C VAL A 19 8.44 -9.82 32.62
N GLU A 20 9.41 -10.65 32.97
CA GLU A 20 10.34 -11.22 31.99
C GLU A 20 9.79 -12.56 31.50
N TYR A 21 9.66 -12.69 30.18
CA TYR A 21 9.23 -13.93 29.53
C TYR A 21 9.90 -14.00 28.16
N ASP A 22 10.56 -15.13 27.87
CA ASP A 22 11.20 -15.37 26.58
C ASP A 22 10.31 -16.27 25.72
N GLU A 23 9.81 -15.70 24.63
CA GLU A 23 9.02 -16.41 23.63
C GLU A 23 9.32 -15.89 22.21
N PRO A 24 9.15 -16.73 21.19
CA PRO A 24 9.20 -16.28 19.81
C PRO A 24 8.14 -15.20 19.53
N LEU A 25 8.54 -14.17 18.79
CA LEU A 25 7.58 -13.20 18.26
C LEU A 25 6.68 -13.86 17.21
N VAL A 26 5.44 -13.38 17.09
CA VAL A 26 4.53 -13.78 16.01
C VAL A 26 5.17 -13.44 14.65
N GLU A 27 5.16 -14.42 13.75
CA GLU A 27 5.69 -14.27 12.40
C GLU A 27 4.56 -14.13 11.37
N LEU A 28 4.79 -13.30 10.34
CA LEU A 28 3.94 -13.24 9.15
C LEU A 28 4.70 -13.71 7.92
N ASP A 29 4.10 -14.64 7.17
CA ASP A 29 4.61 -15.12 5.89
C ASP A 29 3.45 -15.37 4.90
N TYR A 30 3.38 -14.52 3.86
CA TYR A 30 2.37 -14.60 2.80
C TYR A 30 2.81 -15.43 1.60
N SER A 31 3.99 -16.08 1.64
CA SER A 31 4.54 -16.79 0.49
C SER A 31 3.60 -17.85 -0.09
N LYS A 32 2.77 -18.48 0.75
CA LYS A 32 1.78 -19.49 0.36
C LYS A 32 0.53 -18.92 -0.30
N GLU A 33 0.28 -17.61 -0.16
CA GLU A 33 -0.90 -16.91 -0.71
C GLU A 33 -0.63 -16.29 -2.08
N ILE A 34 0.62 -16.27 -2.54
CA ILE A 34 1.00 -15.65 -3.81
C ILE A 34 0.59 -16.54 -4.98
N THR A 35 -0.30 -16.01 -5.84
CA THR A 35 -0.67 -16.60 -7.12
C THR A 35 -0.14 -15.77 -8.29
N ASP A 36 -0.44 -16.19 -9.53
CA ASP A 36 -0.10 -15.41 -10.73
C ASP A 36 -0.81 -14.06 -10.79
N ILE A 37 -1.95 -13.91 -10.11
CA ILE A 37 -2.70 -12.65 -10.02
C ILE A 37 -1.85 -11.61 -9.26
N GLU A 38 -1.39 -11.94 -8.06
CA GLU A 38 -0.57 -11.02 -7.25
C GLU A 38 0.76 -10.73 -7.91
N ARG A 39 1.40 -11.72 -8.55
CA ARG A 39 2.63 -11.51 -9.34
C ARG A 39 2.41 -10.54 -10.49
N THR A 40 1.30 -10.66 -11.20
CA THR A 40 0.96 -9.78 -12.32
C THR A 40 0.71 -8.35 -11.84
N ILE A 41 -0.05 -8.19 -10.75
CA ILE A 41 -0.27 -6.88 -10.12
C ILE A 41 1.08 -6.28 -9.67
N GLY A 42 1.92 -7.07 -9.01
CA GLY A 42 3.25 -6.66 -8.54
C GLY A 42 4.13 -6.08 -9.66
N LYS A 43 4.19 -6.78 -10.80
CA LYS A 43 4.94 -6.32 -11.99
C LYS A 43 4.40 -5.00 -12.55
N ARG A 44 3.07 -4.88 -12.67
CA ARG A 44 2.43 -3.65 -13.17
C ARG A 44 2.69 -2.45 -12.25
N VAL A 45 2.66 -2.66 -10.94
CA VAL A 45 2.99 -1.60 -9.98
C VAL A 45 4.46 -1.21 -10.09
N ALA A 46 5.37 -2.19 -10.23
CA ALA A 46 6.79 -1.91 -10.42
C ALA A 46 7.06 -1.08 -11.68
N GLU A 47 6.34 -1.30 -12.78
CA GLU A 47 6.43 -0.46 -14.00
C GLU A 47 6.01 1.00 -13.77
N LEU A 48 5.20 1.27 -12.73
CA LEU A 48 4.82 2.64 -12.35
C LEU A 48 5.86 3.29 -11.45
N ILE A 49 6.83 2.56 -10.91
CA ILE A 49 7.80 3.07 -9.95
C ILE A 49 9.06 3.49 -10.71
N ASP A 50 9.52 4.72 -10.48
CA ASP A 50 10.76 5.19 -11.09
C ASP A 50 11.94 4.87 -10.16
N ASP A 51 13.16 4.80 -10.71
CA ASP A 51 14.37 4.87 -9.90
C ASP A 51 14.34 6.09 -8.97
N ARG A 52 14.92 5.92 -7.77
CA ARG A 52 14.98 6.93 -6.71
C ARG A 52 13.62 7.30 -6.10
N SER A 53 12.59 6.48 -6.30
CA SER A 53 11.30 6.67 -5.64
C SER A 53 11.40 6.37 -4.14
N THR A 54 10.57 7.06 -3.36
CA THR A 54 10.36 6.72 -1.94
C THR A 54 9.11 5.87 -1.83
N ILE A 55 9.19 4.70 -1.22
CA ILE A 55 8.11 3.72 -1.23
C ILE A 55 7.48 3.59 0.16
N GLN A 56 6.16 3.63 0.19
CA GLN A 56 5.33 3.08 1.27
C GLN A 56 4.52 1.91 0.73
N MET A 57 4.43 0.86 1.54
CA MET A 57 3.50 -0.23 1.30
C MET A 57 3.14 -0.95 2.60
N GLY A 58 1.99 -1.61 2.61
CA GLY A 58 1.59 -2.52 3.69
C GLY A 58 2.18 -3.92 3.53
N VAL A 59 1.61 -4.87 4.27
CA VAL A 59 1.88 -6.30 4.14
C VAL A 59 0.82 -7.02 3.30
N GLY A 60 1.18 -8.20 2.82
CA GLY A 60 0.30 -9.09 2.09
C GLY A 60 0.93 -9.59 0.79
N PRO A 61 0.24 -10.50 0.08
CA PRO A 61 0.82 -11.16 -1.08
C PRO A 61 1.09 -10.19 -2.25
N ILE A 62 0.28 -9.12 -2.42
CA ILE A 62 0.53 -8.10 -3.45
C ILE A 62 1.75 -7.22 -3.10
N PRO A 63 1.84 -6.55 -1.93
CA PRO A 63 3.03 -5.81 -1.55
C PRO A 63 4.33 -6.62 -1.68
N ASP A 64 4.32 -7.89 -1.27
CA ASP A 64 5.49 -8.76 -1.41
C ASP A 64 5.86 -8.99 -2.88
N CYS A 65 4.87 -9.19 -3.76
CA CYS A 65 5.11 -9.28 -5.21
C CYS A 65 5.63 -7.97 -5.81
N VAL A 66 5.20 -6.81 -5.29
CA VAL A 66 5.75 -5.51 -5.68
C VAL A 66 7.23 -5.44 -5.30
N LEU A 67 7.59 -5.74 -4.06
CA LEU A 67 8.99 -5.74 -3.59
C LEU A 67 9.87 -6.67 -4.41
N GLN A 68 9.41 -7.88 -4.69
CA GLN A 68 10.12 -8.84 -5.56
C GLN A 68 10.31 -8.30 -6.98
N SER A 69 9.38 -7.49 -7.48
CA SER A 69 9.46 -6.89 -8.82
C SER A 69 10.34 -5.63 -8.87
N LEU A 70 10.76 -5.11 -7.71
CA LEU A 70 11.59 -3.91 -7.60
C LEU A 70 13.10 -4.19 -7.62
N GLU A 71 13.54 -5.44 -7.69
CA GLU A 71 14.96 -5.82 -7.56
C GLU A 71 15.92 -5.17 -8.57
N ASN A 72 15.41 -4.74 -9.73
CA ASN A 72 16.21 -4.07 -10.77
C ASN A 72 16.19 -2.54 -10.69
N HIS A 73 15.43 -1.97 -9.74
CA HIS A 73 15.39 -0.52 -9.53
C HIS A 73 16.66 -0.07 -8.80
N LYS A 74 16.93 1.23 -8.86
CA LYS A 74 18.13 1.82 -8.28
C LYS A 74 17.79 2.92 -7.28
N ASP A 75 18.52 2.88 -6.18
CA ASP A 75 18.52 3.91 -5.14
C ASP A 75 17.13 4.24 -4.57
N LEU A 76 16.30 3.19 -4.40
CA LEU A 76 15.01 3.34 -3.77
C LEU A 76 15.17 3.80 -2.31
N SER A 77 14.12 4.43 -1.81
CA SER A 77 14.01 4.84 -0.41
C SER A 77 12.75 4.24 0.21
N ILE A 78 12.75 4.04 1.52
CA ILE A 78 11.60 3.53 2.28
C ILE A 78 11.22 4.55 3.34
N ALA A 79 9.96 4.99 3.28
CA ALA A 79 9.30 5.77 4.32
C ALA A 79 7.86 5.26 4.40
N SER A 80 7.62 4.30 5.29
CA SER A 80 6.39 3.51 5.31
C SER A 80 5.74 3.55 6.69
N GLU A 81 4.48 3.17 6.80
CA GLU A 81 3.88 2.86 8.11
C GLU A 81 4.52 1.59 8.69
N MET A 82 4.72 0.58 7.84
CA MET A 82 5.31 -0.69 8.22
C MET A 82 6.32 -1.21 7.19
N ILE A 83 7.20 -2.11 7.62
CA ILE A 83 8.11 -2.85 6.74
C ILE A 83 8.01 -4.36 6.97
N SER A 84 8.23 -5.12 5.90
CA SER A 84 8.24 -6.59 5.85
C SER A 84 9.57 -7.13 5.32
N ASP A 85 9.70 -8.46 5.25
CA ASP A 85 10.88 -9.18 4.75
C ASP A 85 11.34 -8.74 3.35
N GLY A 86 10.42 -8.33 2.48
CA GLY A 86 10.79 -7.84 1.14
C GLY A 86 11.61 -6.56 1.21
N VAL A 87 11.35 -5.67 2.18
CA VAL A 87 12.16 -4.45 2.38
C VAL A 87 13.57 -4.81 2.84
N MET A 88 13.70 -5.74 3.80
CA MET A 88 15.01 -6.28 4.21
C MET A 88 15.78 -6.81 3.00
N THR A 89 15.12 -7.59 2.14
CA THR A 89 15.74 -8.19 0.95
C THR A 89 16.26 -7.12 -0.02
N LEU A 90 15.49 -6.07 -0.29
CA LEU A 90 15.93 -4.97 -1.15
C LEU A 90 17.05 -4.14 -0.53
N MET A 91 17.07 -3.97 0.79
CA MET A 91 18.19 -3.33 1.50
C MET A 91 19.48 -4.15 1.38
N GLN A 92 19.41 -5.47 1.61
CA GLN A 92 20.56 -6.37 1.49
C GLN A 92 21.11 -6.43 0.06
N LYS A 93 20.24 -6.31 -0.96
CA LYS A 93 20.62 -6.23 -2.37
C LYS A 93 21.18 -4.85 -2.79
N GLY A 94 21.15 -3.85 -1.90
CA GLY A 94 21.57 -2.49 -2.21
C GLY A 94 20.62 -1.72 -3.14
N VAL A 95 19.43 -2.25 -3.39
CA VAL A 95 18.36 -1.60 -4.18
C VAL A 95 17.79 -0.42 -3.40
N VAL A 96 17.55 -0.63 -2.10
CA VAL A 96 17.15 0.43 -1.16
C VAL A 96 18.39 1.05 -0.55
N THR A 97 18.67 2.30 -0.90
CA THR A 97 19.80 3.07 -0.36
C THR A 97 19.38 4.27 0.49
N ASN A 98 18.10 4.67 0.41
CA ASN A 98 17.53 5.81 1.15
C ASN A 98 18.22 7.17 0.90
N ARG A 99 19.13 7.28 -0.07
CA ARG A 99 19.99 8.47 -0.24
C ARG A 99 19.27 9.68 -0.82
N TYR A 100 18.14 9.48 -1.48
CA TYR A 100 17.40 10.54 -2.18
C TYR A 100 16.13 10.99 -1.46
N LYS A 101 15.75 10.34 -0.35
CA LYS A 101 14.67 10.85 0.48
C LYS A 101 15.17 12.00 1.36
N THR A 102 14.30 12.98 1.60
CA THR A 102 14.65 14.21 2.33
C THR A 102 14.48 14.07 3.83
N PHE A 103 13.59 13.17 4.25
CA PHE A 103 13.32 12.90 5.65
C PHE A 103 14.10 11.65 6.09
N HIS A 104 15.04 11.82 7.02
CA HIS A 104 16.02 10.80 7.45
C HIS A 104 16.81 10.15 6.28
N PRO A 105 17.60 10.93 5.51
CA PRO A 105 18.39 10.39 4.39
C PRO A 105 19.30 9.25 4.86
N GLY A 106 19.41 8.20 4.04
CA GLY A 106 20.27 7.03 4.29
C GLY A 106 19.66 5.96 5.21
N VAL A 107 18.50 6.20 5.83
CA VAL A 107 17.91 5.30 6.83
C VAL A 107 16.52 4.87 6.40
N THR A 108 16.14 3.59 6.50
CA THR A 108 14.75 3.14 6.31
C THR A 108 13.90 3.56 7.49
N THR A 109 12.77 4.24 7.26
CA THR A 109 11.88 4.71 8.35
C THR A 109 10.53 4.00 8.32
N CYS A 110 10.05 3.58 9.49
CA CYS A 110 8.75 2.95 9.68
C CYS A 110 8.13 3.28 11.05
N THR A 111 6.86 2.94 11.27
CA THR A 111 6.18 3.02 12.57
C THR A 111 6.22 1.69 13.32
N PHE A 112 6.10 0.59 12.58
CA PHE A 112 6.18 -0.76 13.14
C PHE A 112 6.74 -1.76 12.14
N ILE A 113 7.09 -2.95 12.62
CA ILE A 113 7.78 -3.98 11.86
C ILE A 113 7.00 -5.29 12.04
N MET A 114 6.71 -5.98 10.94
CA MET A 114 6.01 -7.25 10.99
C MET A 114 6.48 -8.14 9.84
N GLY A 115 6.88 -9.37 10.15
CA GLY A 115 7.48 -10.27 9.18
C GLY A 115 7.95 -11.56 9.84
N THR A 116 8.97 -12.20 9.27
CA THR A 116 9.54 -13.43 9.81
C THR A 116 10.64 -13.15 10.84
N ARG A 117 11.12 -14.21 11.50
CA ARG A 117 12.27 -14.12 12.40
C ARG A 117 13.49 -13.47 11.74
N LYS A 118 13.70 -13.67 10.44
CA LYS A 118 14.83 -13.09 9.69
C LYS A 118 14.78 -11.56 9.71
N LEU A 119 13.59 -10.98 9.53
CA LEU A 119 13.40 -9.54 9.61
C LEU A 119 13.70 -9.03 11.03
N TYR A 120 13.19 -9.71 12.05
CA TYR A 120 13.41 -9.34 13.44
C TYR A 120 14.90 -9.37 13.82
N ASP A 121 15.62 -10.40 13.39
CA ASP A 121 17.07 -10.50 13.61
C ASP A 121 17.82 -9.41 12.80
N PHE A 122 17.38 -9.10 11.58
CA PHE A 122 17.99 -8.06 10.73
C PHE A 122 17.86 -6.64 11.28
N VAL A 123 16.75 -6.32 11.94
CA VAL A 123 16.51 -4.97 12.50
C VAL A 123 17.11 -4.81 13.90
N ASN A 124 17.51 -5.90 14.55
CA ASN A 124 18.11 -5.88 15.87
C ASN A 124 19.45 -5.13 15.83
N ASP A 125 19.50 -3.99 16.53
CA ASP A 125 20.62 -3.06 16.61
C ASP A 125 21.14 -2.53 15.25
N ASN A 126 20.29 -2.54 14.22
CA ASN A 126 20.65 -2.06 12.89
C ASN A 126 20.35 -0.56 12.74
N SER A 127 21.39 0.28 12.67
CA SER A 127 21.26 1.74 12.55
C SER A 127 20.68 2.22 11.22
N ASN A 128 20.59 1.34 10.21
CA ASN A 128 19.97 1.65 8.92
C ASN A 128 18.44 1.54 8.94
N VAL A 129 17.83 1.13 10.06
CA VAL A 129 16.38 1.07 10.26
C VAL A 129 16.01 1.91 11.47
N ARG A 130 15.02 2.79 11.32
CA ARG A 130 14.54 3.64 12.41
C ARG A 130 13.02 3.56 12.51
N VAL A 131 12.54 3.18 13.69
CA VAL A 131 11.12 3.18 14.05
C VAL A 131 10.77 4.54 14.67
N LEU A 132 9.77 5.23 14.14
CA LEU A 132 9.37 6.57 14.56
C LEU A 132 7.90 6.56 15.00
N ASP A 133 7.52 7.55 15.80
CA ASP A 133 6.12 7.75 16.17
C ASP A 133 5.20 7.88 14.95
N ILE A 134 3.98 7.34 15.05
CA ILE A 134 3.01 7.35 13.94
C ILE A 134 2.61 8.77 13.53
N GLY A 135 2.55 9.70 14.48
CA GLY A 135 2.28 11.11 14.23
C GLY A 135 3.35 11.80 13.39
N ILE A 136 4.52 11.17 13.20
CA ILE A 136 5.59 11.64 12.32
C ILE A 136 5.55 10.92 10.97
N THR A 137 5.50 9.59 10.98
CA THR A 137 5.57 8.78 9.74
C THR A 137 4.34 8.95 8.86
N ASN A 138 3.17 9.09 9.49
CA ASN A 138 1.89 9.16 8.81
C ASN A 138 1.41 10.61 8.62
N ASP A 139 2.16 11.63 9.06
CA ASP A 139 1.78 13.01 8.79
C ASP A 139 1.93 13.31 7.28
N PRO A 140 0.84 13.63 6.54
CA PRO A 140 0.92 13.97 5.13
C PRO A 140 1.86 15.14 4.83
N SER A 141 2.08 16.03 5.80
CA SER A 141 3.03 17.15 5.73
C SER A 141 4.48 16.67 5.68
N GLN A 142 4.81 15.54 6.32
CA GLN A 142 6.12 14.90 6.25
C GLN A 142 6.23 14.01 5.02
N ILE A 143 5.21 13.18 4.75
CA ILE A 143 5.18 12.25 3.61
C ILE A 143 5.46 13.00 2.29
N ARG A 144 4.80 14.15 2.07
CA ARG A 144 4.93 14.93 0.84
C ARG A 144 6.33 15.52 0.61
N ARG A 145 7.19 15.57 1.63
CA ARG A 145 8.54 16.12 1.51
C ARG A 145 9.45 15.17 0.73
N ASN A 146 9.19 13.87 0.83
CA ASN A 146 9.96 12.87 0.09
C ASN A 146 9.58 12.94 -1.39
N PRO A 147 10.54 13.20 -2.31
CA PRO A 147 10.26 13.24 -3.73
C PRO A 147 9.90 11.84 -4.24
N LYS A 148 9.08 11.81 -5.31
CA LYS A 148 8.61 10.57 -5.95
C LYS A 148 8.04 9.58 -4.91
N MET A 149 7.25 10.09 -3.97
CA MET A 149 6.60 9.24 -2.98
C MET A 149 5.56 8.35 -3.66
N CYS A 150 5.78 7.04 -3.65
CA CYS A 150 4.89 6.01 -4.14
C CYS A 150 4.22 5.31 -2.95
N ALA A 151 2.94 5.60 -2.73
CA ALA A 151 2.13 4.95 -1.70
C ALA A 151 1.30 3.84 -2.34
N ILE A 152 1.49 2.59 -1.91
CA ILE A 152 0.82 1.41 -2.48
C ILE A 152 -0.05 0.77 -1.40
N ASN A 153 -1.37 0.78 -1.59
CA ASN A 153 -2.34 0.29 -0.62
C ASN A 153 -3.40 -0.60 -1.27
N ALA A 154 -3.88 -1.60 -0.53
CA ALA A 154 -4.88 -2.53 -1.04
C ALA A 154 -6.31 -1.99 -0.85
N ALA A 155 -7.19 -2.27 -1.80
CA ALA A 155 -8.62 -1.96 -1.69
C ALA A 155 -9.45 -3.24 -1.66
N LEU A 156 -10.54 -3.30 -0.89
CA LEU A 156 -11.53 -4.37 -0.97
C LEU A 156 -12.41 -4.21 -2.21
N GLU A 157 -12.94 -3.01 -2.43
CA GLU A 157 -13.80 -2.68 -3.57
C GLU A 157 -13.54 -1.26 -4.08
N VAL A 158 -13.69 -1.07 -5.39
CA VAL A 158 -13.66 0.25 -6.04
C VAL A 158 -14.90 0.43 -6.91
N ASP A 159 -15.67 1.50 -6.67
CA ASP A 159 -16.85 1.78 -7.49
C ASP A 159 -16.54 2.55 -8.78
N LEU A 160 -17.48 2.57 -9.72
CA LEU A 160 -17.30 3.27 -11.02
C LEU A 160 -17.13 4.80 -10.91
N ALA A 161 -17.43 5.41 -9.76
CA ALA A 161 -17.10 6.82 -9.50
C ALA A 161 -15.67 7.00 -8.97
N GLY A 162 -14.99 5.90 -8.64
CA GLY A 162 -13.66 5.85 -8.04
C GLY A 162 -13.66 5.97 -6.52
N GLN A 163 -14.78 5.69 -5.84
CA GLN A 163 -14.78 5.56 -4.38
C GLN A 163 -14.22 4.19 -3.99
N VAL A 164 -13.51 4.14 -2.87
CA VAL A 164 -12.76 2.96 -2.46
C VAL A 164 -13.18 2.56 -1.06
N CYS A 165 -13.54 1.30 -0.90
CA CYS A 165 -13.66 0.65 0.40
C CYS A 165 -12.44 -0.25 0.63
N ALA A 166 -11.78 -0.14 1.77
CA ALA A 166 -10.67 -1.01 2.16
C ALA A 166 -10.86 -1.65 3.55
N GLU A 167 -11.90 -1.27 4.29
CA GLU A 167 -12.03 -1.61 5.72
C GLU A 167 -13.29 -2.42 6.08
N SER A 168 -14.24 -2.56 5.16
CA SER A 168 -15.53 -3.19 5.43
C SER A 168 -16.10 -3.97 4.25
N LEU A 169 -16.94 -4.96 4.55
CA LEU A 169 -17.71 -5.73 3.58
C LEU A 169 -19.20 -5.38 3.78
N GLY A 170 -19.66 -4.37 3.05
CA GLY A 170 -20.95 -3.74 3.38
C GLY A 170 -20.90 -3.16 4.80
N SER A 171 -21.91 -3.41 5.61
CA SER A 171 -21.97 -2.94 7.00
C SER A 171 -21.06 -3.70 7.98
N VAL A 172 -20.36 -4.76 7.55
CA VAL A 172 -19.49 -5.56 8.42
C VAL A 172 -18.08 -5.00 8.41
N HIS A 173 -17.63 -4.55 9.58
CA HIS A 173 -16.26 -4.11 9.80
C HIS A 173 -15.30 -5.29 9.66
N TYR A 174 -14.25 -5.12 8.84
CA TYR A 174 -13.24 -6.15 8.56
C TYR A 174 -11.87 -5.75 9.10
N SER A 175 -11.49 -4.49 8.91
CA SER A 175 -10.27 -3.85 9.40
C SER A 175 -10.54 -2.35 9.60
N GLY A 176 -9.53 -1.53 9.90
CA GLY A 176 -9.68 -0.07 10.00
C GLY A 176 -9.07 0.72 8.84
N VAL A 177 -9.34 2.02 8.80
CA VAL A 177 -8.76 2.99 7.86
C VAL A 177 -7.22 2.92 7.82
N GLY A 178 -6.59 2.75 8.99
CA GLY A 178 -5.13 2.83 9.15
C GLY A 178 -4.56 4.14 8.61
N GLY A 179 -3.30 4.14 8.18
CA GLY A 179 -2.67 5.28 7.49
C GLY A 179 -2.90 5.34 5.99
N GLN A 180 -3.81 4.53 5.43
CA GLN A 180 -4.00 4.49 3.97
C GLN A 180 -4.29 5.89 3.41
N ILE A 181 -5.23 6.62 4.00
CA ILE A 181 -5.61 7.95 3.49
C ILE A 181 -4.46 8.95 3.62
N ASP A 182 -3.64 8.83 4.66
CA ASP A 182 -2.52 9.71 4.92
C ASP A 182 -1.46 9.58 3.83
N PHE A 183 -1.05 8.34 3.53
CA PHE A 183 -0.09 8.06 2.46
C PHE A 183 -0.65 8.34 1.08
N MET A 184 -1.93 8.04 0.83
CA MET A 184 -2.58 8.40 -0.43
C MET A 184 -2.59 9.92 -0.65
N ARG A 185 -2.85 10.71 0.40
CA ARG A 185 -2.81 12.17 0.34
C ARG A 185 -1.40 12.71 0.22
N GLY A 186 -0.47 12.23 1.04
CA GLY A 186 0.92 12.64 1.05
C GLY A 186 1.62 12.36 -0.29
N ALA A 187 1.43 11.17 -0.85
CA ALA A 187 1.95 10.81 -2.17
C ALA A 187 1.37 11.69 -3.29
N ALA A 188 0.07 12.02 -3.22
CA ALA A 188 -0.56 12.91 -4.19
C ALA A 188 -0.06 14.38 -4.12
N LEU A 189 0.55 14.78 -3.00
CA LEU A 189 1.15 16.10 -2.78
C LEU A 189 2.67 16.13 -2.99
N SER A 190 3.31 14.97 -3.04
CA SER A 190 4.74 14.82 -3.33
C SER A 190 5.04 15.23 -4.77
N GLU A 191 6.19 15.85 -4.99
CA GLU A 191 6.72 16.07 -6.33
C GLU A 191 6.86 14.71 -7.04
N LYS A 192 6.20 14.55 -8.20
CA LYS A 192 6.16 13.30 -8.98
C LYS A 192 5.69 12.07 -8.18
N GLY A 193 4.97 12.27 -7.08
CA GLY A 193 4.45 11.18 -6.26
C GLY A 193 3.29 10.45 -6.93
N LYS A 194 3.09 9.19 -6.54
CA LYS A 194 2.10 8.26 -7.12
C LYS A 194 1.34 7.57 -5.99
N ALA A 195 0.03 7.82 -5.92
CA ALA A 195 -0.86 7.15 -5.00
C ALA A 195 -1.55 5.98 -5.72
N ILE A 196 -1.23 4.75 -5.33
CA ILE A 196 -1.54 3.52 -6.07
C ILE A 196 -2.42 2.62 -5.20
N LEU A 197 -3.61 2.32 -5.70
CA LEU A 197 -4.49 1.30 -5.13
C LEU A 197 -4.36 0.00 -5.91
N VAL A 198 -4.27 -1.11 -5.20
CA VAL A 198 -4.13 -2.45 -5.79
C VAL A 198 -5.27 -3.35 -5.32
N LEU A 199 -5.78 -4.17 -6.23
CA LEU A 199 -6.73 -5.23 -5.92
C LEU A 199 -6.78 -6.25 -7.07
N PRO A 200 -6.94 -7.56 -6.77
CA PRO A 200 -7.49 -8.50 -7.72
C PRO A 200 -8.82 -7.98 -8.26
N SER A 201 -9.11 -8.19 -9.54
CA SER A 201 -10.35 -7.72 -10.15
C SER A 201 -11.61 -8.45 -9.65
N GLN A 202 -11.43 -9.63 -9.02
CA GLN A 202 -12.48 -10.42 -8.38
C GLN A 202 -11.96 -11.24 -7.18
N THR A 203 -12.87 -11.76 -6.36
CA THR A 203 -12.55 -12.73 -5.29
C THR A 203 -12.31 -14.13 -5.87
N SER A 204 -11.80 -15.06 -5.05
CA SER A 204 -11.71 -16.49 -5.40
C SER A 204 -13.04 -17.12 -5.84
N ASN A 205 -14.17 -16.64 -5.30
CA ASN A 205 -15.52 -17.07 -5.68
C ASN A 205 -16.09 -16.35 -6.92
N GLY A 206 -15.27 -15.60 -7.68
CA GLY A 206 -15.69 -14.91 -8.90
C GLY A 206 -16.50 -13.62 -8.70
N ILE A 207 -16.60 -13.09 -7.46
CA ILE A 207 -17.31 -11.85 -7.18
C ILE A 207 -16.43 -10.66 -7.58
N SER A 208 -16.93 -9.77 -8.44
CA SER A 208 -16.17 -8.59 -8.88
C SER A 208 -15.83 -7.65 -7.72
N ARG A 209 -14.60 -7.11 -7.75
CA ARG A 209 -14.14 -6.06 -6.81
C ARG A 209 -14.09 -4.67 -7.44
N ILE A 210 -14.32 -4.58 -8.75
CA ILE A 210 -14.71 -3.33 -9.41
C ILE A 210 -16.23 -3.36 -9.53
N VAL A 211 -16.90 -2.49 -8.80
CA VAL A 211 -18.35 -2.56 -8.58
C VAL A 211 -19.06 -1.35 -9.17
N SER A 212 -20.33 -1.52 -9.54
CA SER A 212 -21.17 -0.41 -10.03
C SER A 212 -21.33 0.69 -8.98
N THR A 213 -21.57 0.29 -7.74
CA THR A 213 -21.67 1.08 -6.52
C THR A 213 -21.08 0.25 -5.38
N LEU A 214 -20.43 0.91 -4.41
CA LEU A 214 -20.02 0.22 -3.18
C LEU A 214 -21.23 -0.44 -2.51
N LYS A 215 -21.00 -1.56 -1.82
CA LYS A 215 -22.05 -2.26 -1.06
C LYS A 215 -22.72 -1.32 -0.07
N GLU A 216 -24.01 -1.54 0.18
CA GLU A 216 -24.74 -0.80 1.20
C GLU A 216 -24.06 -0.96 2.57
N GLY A 217 -23.85 0.16 3.26
CA GLY A 217 -23.13 0.21 4.53
C GLY A 217 -21.60 0.19 4.43
N ALA A 218 -21.01 0.03 3.24
CA ALA A 218 -19.55 0.04 3.08
C ALA A 218 -18.94 1.40 3.42
N GLY A 219 -17.91 1.39 4.27
CA GLY A 219 -17.10 2.56 4.61
C GLY A 219 -16.26 3.03 3.43
N VAL A 220 -16.34 4.32 3.09
CA VAL A 220 -15.48 4.93 2.08
C VAL A 220 -14.15 5.30 2.71
N THR A 221 -13.16 4.41 2.60
CA THR A 221 -11.81 4.62 3.14
C THR A 221 -11.03 5.66 2.34
N THR A 222 -11.05 5.56 1.00
CA THR A 222 -10.44 6.57 0.11
C THR A 222 -11.51 7.18 -0.78
N THR A 223 -11.76 8.47 -0.59
CA THR A 223 -12.75 9.19 -1.40
C THR A 223 -12.31 9.29 -2.86
N ARG A 224 -13.27 9.43 -3.77
CA ARG A 224 -13.01 9.64 -5.21
C ARG A 224 -12.05 10.77 -5.56
N ALA A 225 -11.94 11.81 -4.73
CA ALA A 225 -11.05 12.95 -4.96
C ALA A 225 -9.56 12.61 -4.70
N HIS A 226 -9.30 11.59 -3.89
CA HIS A 226 -7.96 11.18 -3.50
C HIS A 226 -7.37 10.11 -4.42
N VAL A 227 -8.22 9.31 -5.08
CA VAL A 227 -7.76 8.21 -5.95
C VAL A 227 -7.01 8.75 -7.17
N ARG A 228 -5.82 8.18 -7.40
CA ARG A 228 -4.99 8.44 -8.58
C ARG A 228 -4.90 7.19 -9.45
N TYR A 229 -4.17 6.17 -9.03
CA TYR A 229 -4.02 4.92 -9.78
C TYR A 229 -4.79 3.79 -9.11
N VAL A 230 -5.42 2.93 -9.93
CA VAL A 230 -6.00 1.65 -9.53
C VAL A 230 -5.39 0.57 -10.42
N VAL A 231 -4.90 -0.51 -9.82
CA VAL A 231 -4.19 -1.58 -10.53
C VAL A 231 -4.83 -2.93 -10.21
N THR A 232 -5.11 -3.68 -11.27
CA THR A 232 -5.53 -5.09 -11.20
C THR A 232 -4.62 -5.92 -12.08
N GLU A 233 -4.81 -7.23 -12.10
CA GLU A 233 -4.14 -8.15 -13.01
C GLU A 233 -4.38 -7.80 -14.49
N TYR A 234 -5.48 -7.11 -14.80
CA TYR A 234 -5.84 -6.72 -16.18
C TYR A 234 -5.26 -5.39 -16.63
N GLY A 235 -4.76 -4.54 -15.74
CA GLY A 235 -4.12 -3.29 -16.14
C GLY A 235 -4.09 -2.21 -15.07
N VAL A 236 -3.79 -0.99 -15.53
CA VAL A 236 -3.66 0.21 -14.68
C VAL A 236 -4.66 1.27 -15.15
N ALA A 237 -5.46 1.79 -14.24
CA ALA A 237 -6.37 2.91 -14.46
C ALA A 237 -5.90 4.15 -13.69
N ASN A 238 -5.52 5.22 -14.40
CA ASN A 238 -5.33 6.55 -13.82
C ASN A 238 -6.67 7.31 -13.80
N LEU A 239 -7.16 7.73 -12.64
CA LEU A 239 -8.44 8.42 -12.42
C LEU A 239 -8.29 9.92 -12.16
N PHE A 240 -7.06 10.42 -12.06
CA PHE A 240 -6.82 11.83 -11.80
C PHE A 240 -7.29 12.71 -12.96
N GLY A 241 -8.01 13.79 -12.65
CA GLY A 241 -8.56 14.72 -13.65
C GLY A 241 -9.70 14.16 -14.51
N LYS A 242 -10.08 12.89 -14.34
CA LYS A 242 -11.16 12.26 -15.12
C LYS A 242 -12.54 12.54 -14.54
N ASN A 243 -13.51 12.78 -15.42
CA ASN A 243 -14.94 12.83 -15.08
C ASN A 243 -15.50 11.41 -14.80
N TYR A 244 -16.78 11.31 -14.39
CA TYR A 244 -17.36 10.00 -14.05
C TYR A 244 -17.38 8.98 -15.20
N GLN A 245 -17.66 9.41 -16.43
CA GLN A 245 -17.70 8.52 -17.59
C GLN A 245 -16.30 7.97 -17.90
N GLN A 246 -15.30 8.86 -17.91
CA GLN A 246 -13.91 8.49 -18.13
C GLN A 246 -13.34 7.60 -17.02
N ARG A 247 -13.75 7.83 -15.76
CA ARG A 247 -13.41 6.96 -14.63
C ARG A 247 -14.03 5.59 -14.76
N ALA A 248 -15.34 5.53 -15.03
CA ALA A 248 -16.07 4.28 -15.22
C ALA A 248 -15.43 3.46 -16.35
N LYS A 249 -15.16 4.07 -17.52
CA LYS A 249 -14.48 3.38 -18.62
C LYS A 249 -13.13 2.82 -18.22
N ALA A 250 -12.28 3.64 -17.58
CA ALA A 250 -10.95 3.23 -17.17
C ALA A 250 -10.96 2.08 -16.15
N LEU A 251 -11.92 2.07 -15.21
CA LEU A 251 -12.10 1.00 -14.24
C LEU A 251 -12.64 -0.28 -14.89
N ILE A 252 -13.59 -0.17 -15.82
CA ILE A 252 -14.13 -1.32 -16.57
C ILE A 252 -13.04 -2.00 -17.40
N ASP A 253 -12.13 -1.23 -18.00
CA ASP A 253 -11.02 -1.75 -18.82
C ASP A 253 -10.05 -2.63 -18.02
N ILE A 254 -9.98 -2.43 -16.70
CA ILE A 254 -9.16 -3.22 -15.77
C ILE A 254 -10.01 -4.18 -14.91
N ALA A 255 -11.31 -4.31 -15.16
CA ALA A 255 -12.16 -5.31 -14.51
C ALA A 255 -11.99 -6.68 -15.19
N HIS A 256 -12.35 -7.74 -14.45
CA HIS A 256 -12.41 -9.09 -15.00
C HIS A 256 -13.34 -9.12 -16.24
N PRO A 257 -12.96 -9.75 -17.37
CA PRO A 257 -13.77 -9.79 -18.59
C PRO A 257 -15.23 -10.17 -18.37
N ASN A 258 -15.49 -11.17 -17.51
CA ASN A 258 -16.85 -11.64 -17.20
C ASN A 258 -17.77 -10.56 -16.59
N HIS A 259 -17.22 -9.51 -16.00
CA HIS A 259 -18.00 -8.47 -15.30
C HIS A 259 -18.16 -7.18 -16.11
N ARG A 260 -17.39 -7.01 -17.21
CA ARG A 260 -17.33 -5.74 -17.95
C ARG A 260 -18.67 -5.31 -18.52
N GLU A 261 -19.38 -6.23 -19.18
CA GLU A 261 -20.68 -5.93 -19.79
C GLU A 261 -21.73 -5.47 -18.76
N ALA A 262 -21.76 -6.10 -17.58
CA ALA A 262 -22.65 -5.70 -16.49
C ALA A 262 -22.28 -4.31 -15.93
N LEU A 263 -20.97 -4.03 -15.80
CA LEU A 263 -20.48 -2.73 -15.36
C LEU A 263 -20.75 -1.63 -16.39
N GLU A 264 -20.65 -1.90 -17.69
CA GLU A 264 -20.99 -0.96 -18.77
C GLU A 264 -22.47 -0.57 -18.74
N ARG A 265 -23.38 -1.56 -18.60
CA ARG A 265 -24.82 -1.29 -18.41
C ARG A 265 -25.08 -0.44 -17.19
N ALA A 266 -24.44 -0.74 -16.07
CA ALA A 266 -24.56 0.04 -14.83
C ALA A 266 -24.02 1.47 -15.00
N ALA A 267 -22.86 1.64 -15.66
CA ALA A 267 -22.26 2.94 -15.96
C ALA A 267 -23.21 3.79 -16.81
N HIS A 268 -23.78 3.21 -17.87
CA HIS A 268 -24.73 3.88 -18.74
C HIS A 268 -25.97 4.35 -17.97
N LYS A 269 -26.56 3.48 -17.14
CA LYS A 269 -27.72 3.82 -16.30
C LYS A 269 -27.41 4.93 -15.29
N ARG A 270 -26.22 4.90 -14.67
CA ARG A 270 -25.83 5.82 -13.58
C ARG A 270 -25.37 7.19 -14.08
N PHE A 271 -24.62 7.25 -15.17
CA PHE A 271 -23.95 8.48 -15.61
C PHE A 271 -24.49 9.07 -16.92
N LYS A 272 -25.38 8.35 -17.63
CA LYS A 272 -25.88 8.67 -18.99
C LYS A 272 -24.73 8.70 -20.04
N SER A 273 -25.06 8.30 -21.27
CA SER A 273 -24.17 7.88 -22.38
C SER A 273 -22.64 8.03 -22.24
N LEU A 274 -21.95 6.88 -22.26
CA LEU A 274 -20.60 6.70 -22.81
C LEU A 274 -20.69 6.87 -24.34
N HIS A 275 -20.46 8.08 -24.87
CA HIS A 275 -20.23 8.29 -26.30
C HIS A 275 -18.74 8.46 -26.54
#